data_AF-A0A382Y189-F1
#
_entry.id   AF-A0A382Y189-F1
#
_cell.length_a   1.000
_cell.length_b   1.000
_cell.length_c   1.000
_cell.angle_alpha   90.00
_cell.angle_beta   90.00
_cell.angle_gamma   90.00
#
_symmetry.space_group_name_H-M   'P 1'
#
loop_
_entity.id
_entity.type
_entity.pdbx_description
1 polymer ?
#
loop_
_entity_poly.entity_id
_entity_poly.type
_entity_poly.pdbx_seq_one_letter_code
_entity_poly.pdbx_strand_id
1 'polypeptide(L)'
;MKTPQEVLQYTHEEFFRYYDTAFRASDPGVMAERSKLLKEPGVVFGDPFIEPLPEYPTAGERDGIPRSITESIKSAGGSEFLAELADQVIFAEPSGLYEHQEEALVESFKNQRNLAITSGTGSGKTEAFLLPILARLTQEAETWPAPPPDAEGGHWWKTTANRDPQRAVDGHRPAAVRALVMFPMNALVEDQLVRLRSYLDSDESQAIFDKHCSGNRFYFGRYTGKTPVSGDESKSSR
;
A
#
# COMPACT_ATOMS: atom_id res chain seq x y z
N MET A 1 -4.40 -27.00 12.48
CA MET A 1 -3.90 -26.28 11.29
C MET A 1 -4.60 -26.92 10.10
N LYS A 2 -5.33 -26.16 9.26
CA LYS A 2 -5.98 -26.74 8.08
C LYS A 2 -4.92 -27.10 7.05
N THR A 3 -4.98 -28.29 6.44
CA THR A 3 -4.08 -28.66 5.35
C THR A 3 -4.44 -27.87 4.08
N PRO A 4 -3.52 -27.70 3.11
CA PRO A 4 -3.83 -27.05 1.83
C PRO A 4 -5.05 -27.66 1.12
N GLN A 5 -5.23 -28.99 1.22
CA GLN A 5 -6.38 -29.70 0.67
C GLN A 5 -7.69 -29.32 1.37
N GLU A 6 -7.70 -29.22 2.70
CA GLU A 6 -8.87 -28.80 3.47
C GLU A 6 -9.25 -27.34 3.16
N VAL A 7 -8.28 -26.46 2.96
CA VAL A 7 -8.52 -25.07 2.56
C VAL A 7 -9.13 -25.00 1.15
N LEU A 8 -8.61 -25.80 0.21
CA LEU A 8 -9.12 -25.89 -1.14
C LEU A 8 -10.58 -26.37 -1.15
N GLN A 9 -10.85 -27.49 -0.47
CA GLN A 9 -12.21 -28.04 -0.36
C GLN A 9 -13.18 -27.03 0.25
N TYR A 10 -12.78 -26.38 1.33
CA TYR A 10 -13.58 -25.34 1.97
C TYR A 10 -13.89 -24.18 1.00
N THR A 11 -12.89 -23.71 0.25
CA THR A 11 -13.05 -22.63 -0.73
C THR A 11 -14.00 -23.03 -1.86
N HIS A 12 -13.92 -24.28 -2.34
CA HIS A 12 -14.84 -24.81 -3.34
C HIS A 12 -16.29 -24.80 -2.83
N GLU A 13 -16.51 -25.30 -1.62
CA GLU A 13 -17.84 -25.37 -1.01
C GLU A 13 -18.43 -23.98 -0.75
N GLU A 14 -17.64 -23.03 -0.23
CA GLU A 14 -18.06 -21.64 -0.05
C GLU A 14 -18.39 -20.94 -1.37
N PHE A 15 -17.54 -21.10 -2.40
CA PHE A 15 -17.79 -20.51 -3.70
C PHE A 15 -19.11 -21.01 -4.29
N PHE A 16 -19.34 -22.34 -4.31
CA PHE A 16 -20.58 -22.88 -4.85
C PHE A 16 -21.80 -22.47 -4.04
N ARG A 17 -21.72 -22.44 -2.71
CA ARG A 17 -22.80 -21.92 -1.85
C ARG A 17 -23.16 -20.48 -2.19
N TYR A 18 -22.16 -19.61 -2.31
CA TYR A 18 -22.37 -18.21 -2.71
C TYR A 18 -22.98 -18.14 -4.11
N TYR A 19 -22.37 -18.82 -5.08
CA TYR A 19 -22.77 -18.75 -6.48
C TYR A 19 -24.21 -19.25 -6.70
N ASP A 20 -24.57 -20.36 -6.06
CA ASP A 20 -25.92 -20.92 -6.13
C ASP A 20 -26.96 -20.03 -5.46
N THR A 21 -26.56 -19.24 -4.46
CA THR A 21 -27.43 -18.26 -3.81
C THR A 21 -27.60 -17.01 -4.65
N ALA A 22 -26.50 -16.42 -5.14
CA ALA A 22 -26.49 -15.15 -5.87
C ALA A 22 -27.10 -15.27 -7.28
N PHE A 23 -26.91 -16.41 -7.95
CA PHE A 23 -27.36 -16.65 -9.32
C PHE A 23 -28.43 -17.73 -9.41
N ARG A 24 -29.29 -17.87 -8.40
CA ARG A 24 -30.35 -18.86 -8.37
C ARG A 24 -31.34 -18.68 -9.53
N ALA A 25 -31.71 -19.76 -10.22
CA ALA A 25 -32.84 -19.79 -11.14
C ALA A 25 -34.01 -20.61 -10.57
N SER A 26 -35.20 -20.37 -11.10
CA SER A 26 -36.44 -21.02 -10.65
C SER A 26 -36.53 -22.49 -11.07
N ASP A 27 -35.88 -22.88 -12.17
CA ASP A 27 -35.92 -24.24 -12.71
C ASP A 27 -34.83 -25.13 -12.06
N PRO A 28 -35.21 -26.20 -11.34
CA PRO A 28 -34.24 -27.10 -10.70
C PRO A 28 -33.38 -27.89 -11.69
N GLY A 29 -33.89 -28.20 -12.89
CA GLY A 29 -33.15 -28.89 -13.95
C GLY A 29 -32.01 -28.04 -14.49
N VAL A 30 -32.27 -26.75 -14.73
CA VAL A 30 -31.23 -25.78 -15.13
C VAL A 30 -30.16 -25.64 -14.04
N MET A 31 -30.55 -25.59 -12.77
CA MET A 31 -29.59 -25.54 -11.65
C MET A 31 -28.73 -26.81 -11.59
N ALA A 32 -29.32 -27.98 -11.81
CA ALA A 32 -28.61 -29.25 -11.82
C ALA A 32 -27.61 -29.36 -12.99
N GLU A 33 -28.01 -28.97 -14.20
CA GLU A 33 -27.14 -28.97 -15.38
C GLU A 33 -25.96 -28.01 -15.20
N ARG A 34 -26.23 -26.79 -14.70
CA ARG A 34 -25.19 -25.83 -14.38
C ARG A 34 -24.23 -26.36 -13.33
N SER A 35 -24.73 -26.90 -12.22
CA SER A 35 -23.87 -27.46 -11.17
C SER A 35 -23.01 -28.59 -11.70
N LYS A 36 -23.50 -29.40 -12.65
CA LYS A 36 -22.72 -30.46 -13.28
C LYS A 36 -21.56 -29.87 -14.08
N LEU A 37 -21.83 -28.92 -14.96
CA LEU A 37 -20.81 -28.26 -15.80
C LEU A 37 -19.75 -27.55 -14.98
N LEU A 38 -20.15 -26.80 -13.94
CA LEU A 38 -19.21 -26.04 -13.11
C LEU A 38 -18.33 -26.93 -12.21
N LYS A 39 -18.80 -28.12 -11.86
CA LYS A 39 -18.03 -29.10 -11.05
C LYS A 39 -17.14 -30.00 -11.89
N GLU A 40 -17.13 -29.84 -13.21
CA GLU A 40 -16.17 -30.55 -14.05
C GLU A 40 -14.74 -30.10 -13.68
N PRO A 41 -13.79 -31.05 -13.54
CA PRO A 41 -12.40 -30.72 -13.20
C PRO A 41 -11.81 -29.70 -14.18
N GLY A 42 -11.18 -28.65 -13.66
CA GLY A 42 -10.55 -27.60 -14.48
C GLY A 42 -11.49 -26.48 -14.96
N VAL A 43 -12.80 -26.55 -14.69
CA VAL A 43 -13.74 -25.47 -15.09
C VAL A 43 -13.69 -24.29 -14.10
N VAL A 44 -14.10 -24.53 -12.85
CA VAL A 44 -14.04 -23.48 -11.81
C VAL A 44 -12.73 -23.56 -11.04
N PHE A 45 -12.23 -24.77 -10.81
CA PHE A 45 -11.03 -25.01 -10.02
C PHE A 45 -10.09 -25.96 -10.75
N GLY A 46 -8.82 -25.57 -10.83
CA GLY A 46 -7.72 -26.43 -11.27
C GLY A 46 -7.03 -27.10 -10.09
N ASP A 47 -6.08 -27.99 -10.40
CA ASP A 47 -5.23 -28.59 -9.37
C ASP A 47 -4.41 -27.51 -8.65
N PRO A 48 -4.27 -27.59 -7.31
CA PRO A 48 -3.48 -26.62 -6.58
C PRO A 48 -2.00 -26.73 -6.97
N PHE A 49 -1.41 -25.58 -7.28
CA PHE A 49 0.03 -25.47 -7.42
C PHE A 49 0.64 -25.17 -6.05
N ILE A 50 1.61 -25.98 -5.64
CA ILE A 50 2.42 -25.74 -4.45
C ILE A 50 3.79 -25.29 -4.94
N GLU A 51 4.12 -24.02 -4.71
CA GLU A 51 5.43 -23.46 -5.03
C GLU A 51 6.17 -23.17 -3.72
N PRO A 52 7.40 -23.70 -3.52
CA PRO A 52 8.25 -23.29 -2.42
C PRO A 52 8.71 -21.84 -2.67
N LEU A 53 8.36 -20.93 -1.76
CA LEU A 53 8.87 -19.57 -1.81
C LEU A 53 10.30 -19.54 -1.26
N PRO A 54 11.26 -18.95 -1.99
CA PRO A 54 12.61 -18.79 -1.46
C PRO A 54 12.59 -17.87 -0.25
N GLU A 55 13.34 -18.22 0.79
CA GLU A 55 13.64 -17.30 1.89
C GLU A 55 14.62 -16.24 1.35
N TYR A 56 14.25 -14.97 1.52
CA TYR A 56 15.11 -13.86 1.14
C TYR A 56 16.01 -13.49 2.33
N PRO A 57 17.32 -13.28 2.09
CA PRO A 57 18.24 -12.89 3.14
C PRO A 57 17.82 -11.55 3.74
N THR A 58 17.96 -11.44 5.05
CA THR A 58 17.81 -10.20 5.79
C THR A 58 19.05 -9.32 5.67
N ALA A 59 18.88 -8.03 5.94
CA ALA A 59 19.97 -7.05 5.90
C ALA A 59 21.13 -7.49 6.80
N GLY A 60 22.33 -7.56 6.21
CA GLY A 60 23.53 -7.99 6.93
C GLY A 60 23.69 -9.50 7.14
N GLU A 61 22.79 -10.32 6.60
CA GLU A 61 22.89 -11.78 6.74
C GLU A 61 24.08 -12.34 5.94
N ARG A 62 24.29 -11.86 4.70
CA ARG A 62 25.36 -12.36 3.83
C ARG A 62 26.76 -11.89 4.22
N ASP A 63 26.87 -10.71 4.82
CA ASP A 63 28.15 -10.16 5.31
C ASP A 63 28.46 -10.61 6.76
N GLY A 64 27.53 -11.30 7.42
CA GLY A 64 27.68 -11.84 8.77
C GLY A 64 27.47 -10.83 9.88
N ILE A 65 26.92 -9.65 9.57
CA ILE A 65 26.63 -8.58 10.52
C ILE A 65 25.15 -8.19 10.38
N PRO A 66 24.21 -8.96 10.97
CA PRO A 66 22.78 -8.66 10.90
C PRO A 66 22.48 -7.24 11.36
N ARG A 67 21.63 -6.54 10.60
CA ARG A 67 21.22 -5.16 10.87
C ARG A 67 19.74 -5.10 11.21
N SER A 68 19.42 -4.38 12.27
CA SER A 68 18.05 -3.95 12.56
C SER A 68 17.57 -2.94 11.52
N ILE A 69 16.25 -2.76 11.45
CA ILE A 69 15.61 -1.77 10.56
C ILE A 69 16.19 -0.37 10.80
N THR A 70 16.33 0.01 12.09
CA THR A 70 16.93 1.29 12.48
C THR A 70 18.38 1.41 12.02
N GLU A 71 19.22 0.39 12.19
CA GLU A 71 20.62 0.42 11.73
C GLU A 71 20.71 0.54 10.21
N SER A 72 19.91 -0.23 9.46
CA SER A 72 19.82 -0.14 8.00
C SER A 72 19.45 1.26 7.55
N ILE A 73 18.42 1.86 8.15
CA ILE A 73 17.95 3.21 7.82
C ILE A 73 19.02 4.26 8.13
N LYS A 74 19.64 4.20 9.31
CA LYS A 74 20.70 5.14 9.69
C LYS A 74 21.94 5.02 8.81
N SER A 75 22.31 3.80 8.40
CA SER A 75 23.46 3.57 7.50
C SER A 75 23.25 4.22 6.12
N ALA A 76 21.99 4.30 5.67
CA ALA A 76 21.57 4.97 4.46
C ALA A 76 21.41 6.50 4.62
N GLY A 77 21.59 7.05 5.83
CA GLY A 77 21.39 8.46 6.12
C GLY A 77 19.93 8.86 6.33
N GLY A 78 19.04 7.89 6.59
CA GLY A 78 17.63 8.15 6.87
C GLY A 78 17.41 8.83 8.23
N SER A 79 16.30 9.56 8.31
CA SER A 79 15.93 10.31 9.51
C SER A 79 15.48 9.42 10.68
N GLU A 80 15.44 9.97 11.89
CA GLU A 80 14.83 9.28 13.05
C GLU A 80 13.35 9.01 12.80
N PHE A 81 12.67 9.96 12.15
CA PHE A 81 11.28 9.79 11.74
C PHE A 81 11.10 8.54 10.86
N LEU A 82 11.95 8.33 9.85
CA LEU A 82 11.86 7.13 9.02
C LEU A 82 12.13 5.85 9.82
N ALA A 83 13.14 5.88 10.69
CA ALA A 83 13.52 4.72 11.49
C ALA A 83 12.36 4.24 12.38
N GLU A 84 11.74 5.15 13.12
CA GLU A 84 10.59 4.82 13.98
C GLU A 84 9.38 4.36 13.16
N LEU A 85 9.06 5.04 12.06
CA LEU A 85 7.93 4.66 11.19
C LEU A 85 8.14 3.26 10.59
N ALA A 86 9.35 2.97 10.12
CA ALA A 86 9.66 1.69 9.51
C ALA A 86 9.62 0.55 10.54
N ASP A 87 10.26 0.74 11.69
CA ASP A 87 10.39 -0.28 12.73
C ASP A 87 9.05 -0.59 13.40
N GLN A 88 8.25 0.45 13.72
CA GLN A 88 7.02 0.28 14.49
C GLN A 88 5.77 0.03 13.64
N VAL A 89 5.78 0.43 12.36
CA VAL A 89 4.57 0.38 11.51
C VAL A 89 4.79 -0.45 10.25
N ILE A 90 5.80 -0.11 9.43
CA ILE A 90 5.94 -0.71 8.09
C ILE A 90 6.39 -2.18 8.18
N PHE A 91 7.31 -2.47 9.11
CA PHE A 91 7.94 -3.77 9.30
C PHE A 91 7.75 -4.28 10.73
N ALA A 92 6.60 -3.99 11.35
CA ALA A 92 6.28 -4.45 12.70
C ALA A 92 6.43 -5.98 12.82
N GLU A 93 6.06 -6.73 11.77
CA GLU A 93 6.43 -8.14 11.56
C GLU A 93 6.58 -8.43 10.05
N PRO A 94 7.70 -9.03 9.57
CA PRO A 94 8.87 -9.52 10.30
C PRO A 94 9.88 -8.41 10.68
N SER A 95 10.64 -8.64 11.76
CA SER A 95 11.64 -7.70 12.30
C SER A 95 12.93 -7.70 11.49
N GLY A 96 12.93 -7.01 10.34
CA GLY A 96 14.13 -6.84 9.53
C GLY A 96 13.83 -6.46 8.09
N LEU A 97 14.69 -5.63 7.50
CA LEU A 97 14.66 -5.43 6.06
C LEU A 97 15.23 -6.66 5.35
N TYR A 98 14.70 -6.99 4.19
CA TYR A 98 15.44 -7.83 3.26
C TYR A 98 16.65 -7.07 2.72
N GLU A 99 17.70 -7.81 2.37
CA GLU A 99 18.94 -7.25 1.84
C GLU A 99 18.69 -6.31 0.65
N HIS A 100 17.84 -6.72 -0.30
CA HIS A 100 17.50 -5.90 -1.46
C HIS A 100 16.67 -4.64 -1.13
N GLN A 101 15.96 -4.61 0.01
CA GLN A 101 15.27 -3.41 0.49
C GLN A 101 16.26 -2.41 1.09
N GLU A 102 17.24 -2.90 1.85
CA GLU A 102 18.35 -2.08 2.35
C GLU A 102 19.22 -1.56 1.20
N GLU A 103 19.57 -2.40 0.24
CA GLU A 103 20.29 -2.00 -0.97
C GLU A 103 19.49 -0.94 -1.74
N ALA A 104 18.18 -1.14 -1.96
CA ALA A 104 17.35 -0.13 -2.62
C ALA A 104 17.36 1.21 -1.86
N LEU A 105 17.27 1.18 -0.52
CA LEU A 105 17.36 2.37 0.31
C LEU A 105 18.71 3.06 0.14
N VAL A 106 19.82 2.35 0.32
CA VAL A 106 21.17 2.91 0.15
C VAL A 106 21.36 3.47 -1.27
N GLU A 107 20.97 2.71 -2.28
CA GLU A 107 21.29 3.06 -3.65
C GLU A 107 20.46 4.22 -4.20
N SER A 108 19.16 4.23 -3.93
CA SER A 108 18.32 5.36 -4.37
C SER A 108 18.45 6.57 -3.45
N PHE A 109 18.42 6.39 -2.13
CA PHE A 109 18.37 7.52 -1.20
C PHE A 109 19.75 8.09 -0.90
N LYS A 110 20.73 7.27 -0.53
CA LYS A 110 22.08 7.76 -0.19
C LYS A 110 22.88 8.10 -1.45
N ASN A 111 22.90 7.19 -2.41
CA ASN A 111 23.77 7.30 -3.59
C ASN A 111 23.08 7.99 -4.79
N GLN A 112 21.79 8.33 -4.67
CA GLN A 112 21.01 9.03 -5.71
C GLN A 112 21.02 8.30 -7.07
N ARG A 113 21.02 6.95 -7.05
CA ARG A 113 20.95 6.12 -8.25
C ARG A 113 19.52 5.74 -8.62
N ASN A 114 19.28 5.53 -9.90
CA ASN A 114 18.04 4.93 -10.39
C ASN A 114 18.05 3.42 -10.11
N LEU A 115 16.91 2.85 -9.74
CA LEU A 115 16.78 1.44 -9.39
C LEU A 115 15.97 0.67 -10.42
N ALA A 116 16.43 -0.55 -10.69
CA ALA A 116 15.63 -1.60 -11.30
C ALA A 116 15.64 -2.80 -10.34
N ILE A 117 14.47 -3.15 -9.80
CA ILE A 117 14.35 -4.20 -8.79
C ILE A 117 13.84 -5.48 -9.47
N THR A 118 14.71 -6.49 -9.56
CA THR A 118 14.42 -7.77 -10.21
C THR A 118 14.37 -8.90 -9.17
N SER A 119 13.19 -9.12 -8.58
CA SER A 119 12.99 -10.19 -7.59
C SER A 119 11.65 -10.91 -7.79
N GLY A 120 11.51 -12.09 -7.17
CA GLY A 120 10.31 -12.93 -7.27
C GLY A 120 9.07 -12.33 -6.59
N THR A 121 7.90 -12.88 -6.88
CA THR A 121 6.65 -12.54 -6.17
C THR A 121 6.80 -12.79 -4.67
N GLY A 122 6.16 -11.95 -3.86
CA GLY A 122 6.25 -12.06 -2.39
C GLY A 122 7.58 -11.60 -1.77
N SER A 123 8.56 -11.12 -2.55
CA SER A 123 9.86 -10.74 -2.00
C SER A 123 9.88 -9.41 -1.21
N GLY A 124 8.77 -8.67 -1.13
CA GLY A 124 8.79 -7.30 -0.58
C GLY A 124 9.32 -6.23 -1.54
N LYS A 125 9.11 -6.40 -2.86
CA LYS A 125 9.43 -5.38 -3.90
C LYS A 125 8.79 -4.03 -3.62
N THR A 126 7.58 -4.06 -3.07
CA THR A 126 6.81 -2.84 -2.78
C THR A 126 7.57 -1.96 -1.80
N GLU A 127 8.00 -2.54 -0.69
CA GLU A 127 8.74 -1.84 0.34
C GLU A 127 10.10 -1.39 -0.18
N ALA A 128 10.75 -2.17 -1.05
CA ALA A 128 12.04 -1.81 -1.65
C ALA A 128 11.97 -0.51 -2.47
N PHE A 129 10.88 -0.24 -3.21
CA PHE A 129 10.73 1.05 -3.92
C PHE A 129 10.08 2.14 -3.06
N LEU A 130 9.24 1.79 -2.08
CA LEU A 130 8.59 2.76 -1.19
C LEU A 130 9.55 3.36 -0.17
N LEU A 131 10.45 2.56 0.41
CA LEU A 131 11.40 3.02 1.42
C LEU A 131 12.21 4.25 0.98
N PRO A 132 12.84 4.29 -0.21
CA PRO A 132 13.52 5.49 -0.67
C PRO A 132 12.61 6.70 -0.93
N ILE A 133 11.32 6.49 -1.21
CA ILE A 133 10.35 7.58 -1.34
C ILE A 133 10.04 8.15 0.05
N LEU A 134 9.72 7.27 1.00
CA LEU A 134 9.45 7.64 2.39
C LEU A 134 10.66 8.31 3.03
N ALA A 135 11.89 7.85 2.77
CA ALA A 135 13.10 8.47 3.28
C ALA A 135 13.26 9.94 2.87
N ARG A 136 12.96 10.26 1.61
CA ARG A 136 12.97 11.65 1.13
C ARG A 136 11.84 12.46 1.77
N LEU A 137 10.65 11.88 1.85
CA LEU A 137 9.48 12.53 2.43
C LEU A 137 9.68 12.85 3.91
N THR A 138 10.11 11.89 4.72
CA THR A 138 10.33 12.08 6.16
C THR A 138 11.46 13.07 6.42
N GLN A 139 12.56 13.03 5.66
CA GLN A 139 13.64 14.01 5.77
C GLN A 139 13.18 15.43 5.41
N GLU A 140 12.34 15.59 4.38
CA GLU A 140 11.76 16.89 4.05
C GLU A 140 10.80 17.38 5.16
N ALA A 141 10.00 16.47 5.69
CA ALA A 141 8.94 16.74 6.66
C ALA A 141 9.43 17.27 8.01
N GLU A 142 10.61 16.87 8.46
CA GLU A 142 11.20 17.35 9.73
C GLU A 142 11.36 18.87 9.79
N THR A 143 11.39 19.53 8.62
CA THR A 143 11.52 20.99 8.51
C THR A 143 10.19 21.71 8.29
N TRP A 144 9.07 20.99 8.17
CA TRP A 144 7.77 21.60 7.89
C TRP A 144 7.25 22.36 9.11
N PRO A 145 6.71 23.58 8.92
CA PRO A 145 6.03 24.29 9.98
C PRO A 145 4.76 23.52 10.39
N ALA A 146 4.31 23.76 11.62
CA ALA A 146 3.03 23.22 12.08
C ALA A 146 1.90 23.65 11.11
N PRO A 147 0.97 22.74 10.80
CA PRO A 147 -0.16 23.05 9.94
C PRO A 147 -1.05 24.12 10.63
N PRO A 148 -1.73 24.99 9.87
CA PRO A 148 -2.65 25.95 10.46
C PRO A 148 -3.80 25.25 11.22
N PRO A 149 -4.44 25.90 12.20
CA PRO A 149 -5.49 25.28 13.03
C PRO A 149 -6.68 24.71 12.26
N ASP A 150 -6.88 25.13 11.01
CA ASP A 150 -7.92 24.70 10.06
C ASP A 150 -7.37 23.85 8.90
N ALA A 151 -6.16 23.29 9.04
CA ALA A 151 -5.48 22.56 7.97
C ALA A 151 -6.13 21.23 7.58
N GLU A 152 -6.68 20.51 8.57
CA GLU A 152 -7.68 19.49 8.28
C GLU A 152 -8.88 20.24 7.75
N GLY A 153 -9.10 20.15 6.44
CA GLY A 153 -10.15 20.89 5.76
C GLY A 153 -11.50 20.64 6.42
N GLY A 154 -12.46 21.50 6.08
CA GLY A 154 -13.77 21.44 6.71
C GLY A 154 -14.36 20.02 6.63
N HIS A 155 -15.09 19.65 7.69
CA HIS A 155 -15.91 18.45 7.65
C HIS A 155 -16.94 18.65 6.54
N TRP A 156 -16.62 18.21 5.32
CA TRP A 156 -17.44 18.48 4.12
C TRP A 156 -18.91 18.05 4.32
N TRP A 157 -19.14 17.04 5.15
CA TRP A 157 -20.46 16.54 5.56
C TRP A 157 -21.23 17.44 6.55
N LYS A 158 -20.59 18.44 7.13
CA LYS A 158 -21.19 19.48 7.98
C LYS A 158 -21.46 20.77 7.21
N THR A 159 -21.06 20.87 5.93
CA THR A 159 -21.25 22.08 5.12
C THR A 159 -22.35 21.89 4.11
N THR A 160 -22.98 23.00 3.72
CA THR A 160 -23.93 23.09 2.60
C THR A 160 -23.25 23.52 1.29
N ALA A 161 -21.93 23.69 1.29
CA ALA A 161 -21.16 24.08 0.11
C ALA A 161 -21.02 22.89 -0.86
N ASN A 162 -21.14 23.16 -2.16
CA ASN A 162 -20.97 22.14 -3.20
C ASN A 162 -19.55 21.54 -3.22
N ARG A 163 -18.55 22.25 -2.69
CA ARG A 163 -17.16 21.78 -2.60
C ARG A 163 -16.48 22.40 -1.40
N ASP A 164 -16.01 21.54 -0.50
CA ASP A 164 -15.16 21.89 0.64
C ASP A 164 -13.83 21.14 0.46
N PRO A 165 -12.69 21.83 0.29
CA PRO A 165 -11.44 21.15 0.11
C PRO A 165 -11.08 20.38 1.38
N GLN A 166 -10.68 19.11 1.23
CA GLN A 166 -10.23 18.27 2.34
C GLN A 166 -9.01 18.86 3.09
N ARG A 167 -8.37 19.88 2.50
CA ARG A 167 -7.24 20.59 3.08
C ARG A 167 -7.39 22.08 2.83
N ALA A 168 -7.25 22.89 3.87
CA ALA A 168 -6.99 24.31 3.66
C ALA A 168 -5.66 24.46 2.91
N VAL A 169 -5.54 25.50 2.09
CA VAL A 169 -4.25 25.84 1.47
C VAL A 169 -3.33 26.27 2.61
N ASP A 170 -2.41 25.39 2.96
CA ASP A 170 -1.35 25.68 3.91
C ASP A 170 -0.44 26.75 3.29
N GLY A 171 -0.71 28.01 3.61
CA GLY A 171 0.02 29.16 3.07
C GLY A 171 1.50 29.19 3.47
N HIS A 172 1.94 28.30 4.35
CA HIS A 172 3.31 28.22 4.84
C HIS A 172 4.20 27.29 4.03
N ARG A 173 3.64 26.42 3.17
CA ARG A 173 4.43 25.52 2.31
C ARG A 173 3.92 25.45 0.87
N PRO A 174 4.80 25.45 -0.14
CA PRO A 174 4.40 25.22 -1.51
C PRO A 174 3.77 23.83 -1.69
N ALA A 175 2.51 23.79 -2.15
CA ALA A 175 1.87 22.56 -2.55
C ALA A 175 2.59 21.94 -3.76
N ALA A 176 3.00 20.68 -3.66
CA ALA A 176 3.54 19.96 -4.81
C ALA A 176 3.42 18.43 -4.64
N VAL A 177 3.42 17.73 -5.77
CA VAL A 177 3.48 16.26 -5.82
C VAL A 177 4.94 15.84 -5.63
N ARG A 178 5.22 15.00 -4.62
CA ARG A 178 6.57 14.53 -4.30
C ARG A 178 6.94 13.20 -4.95
N ALA A 179 5.94 12.36 -5.22
CA ALA A 179 6.11 11.08 -5.87
C ALA A 179 4.91 10.78 -6.77
N LEU A 180 5.19 10.20 -7.94
CA LEU A 180 4.18 9.63 -8.83
C LEU A 180 4.51 8.15 -9.00
N VAL A 181 3.57 7.29 -8.62
CA VAL A 181 3.70 5.83 -8.78
C VAL A 181 2.71 5.38 -9.84
N MET A 182 3.22 4.74 -10.89
CA MET A 182 2.42 4.30 -12.03
C MET A 182 2.26 2.79 -11.99
N PHE A 183 1.00 2.34 -12.01
CA PHE A 183 0.66 0.92 -12.12
C PHE A 183 -0.05 0.64 -13.43
N PRO A 184 0.14 -0.54 -14.02
CA PRO A 184 -0.52 -0.91 -15.27
C PRO A 184 -2.02 -1.17 -15.11
N MET A 185 -2.50 -1.46 -13.88
CA MET A 185 -3.89 -1.83 -13.61
C MET A 185 -4.43 -1.19 -12.33
N ASN A 186 -5.71 -0.78 -12.35
CA ASN A 186 -6.38 -0.17 -11.20
C ASN A 186 -6.42 -1.07 -9.96
N ALA A 187 -6.52 -2.40 -10.14
CA ALA A 187 -6.56 -3.34 -9.02
C ALA A 187 -5.26 -3.29 -8.19
N LEU A 188 -4.11 -3.17 -8.87
CA LEU A 188 -2.82 -3.00 -8.19
C LEU A 188 -2.78 -1.69 -7.43
N VAL A 189 -3.33 -0.62 -8.00
CA VAL A 189 -3.40 0.68 -7.30
C VAL A 189 -4.21 0.59 -6.02
N GLU A 190 -5.37 -0.08 -6.04
CA GLU A 190 -6.23 -0.22 -4.86
C GLU A 190 -5.53 -0.97 -3.72
N ASP A 191 -4.84 -2.07 -4.04
CA ASP A 191 -4.05 -2.81 -3.05
C ASP A 191 -2.96 -1.93 -2.42
N GLN A 192 -2.25 -1.15 -3.24
CA GLN A 192 -1.24 -0.23 -2.73
C GLN A 192 -1.82 0.91 -1.90
N LEU A 193 -3.03 1.40 -2.20
CA LEU A 193 -3.68 2.44 -1.39
C LEU A 193 -4.07 1.93 -0.02
N VAL A 194 -4.58 0.70 0.09
CA VAL A 194 -4.89 0.07 1.38
C VAL A 194 -3.62 -0.03 2.21
N ARG A 195 -2.52 -0.47 1.60
CA ARG A 195 -1.20 -0.55 2.25
C ARG A 195 -0.64 0.81 2.67
N LEU A 196 -0.74 1.83 1.83
CA LEU A 196 -0.32 3.19 2.20
C LEU A 196 -1.15 3.77 3.35
N ARG A 197 -2.45 3.46 3.42
CA ARG A 197 -3.29 3.82 4.57
C ARG A 197 -2.82 3.13 5.85
N SER A 198 -2.51 1.84 5.80
CA SER A 198 -2.00 1.16 7.00
C SER A 198 -0.66 1.70 7.46
N TYR A 199 0.17 2.23 6.55
CA TYR A 199 1.47 2.80 6.92
C TYR A 199 1.42 4.24 7.41
N LEU A 200 0.47 5.05 6.92
CA LEU A 200 0.48 6.50 7.10
C LEU A 200 -0.72 7.05 7.87
N ASP A 201 -1.71 6.20 8.19
CA ASP A 201 -2.97 6.59 8.83
C ASP A 201 -3.44 5.60 9.93
N SER A 202 -2.54 4.78 10.47
CA SER A 202 -2.79 4.03 11.71
C SER A 202 -2.59 4.92 12.94
N ASP A 203 -3.17 4.56 14.09
CA ASP A 203 -3.00 5.29 15.36
C ASP A 203 -1.51 5.42 15.74
N GLU A 204 -0.73 4.37 15.55
CA GLU A 204 0.72 4.37 15.80
C GLU A 204 1.44 5.32 14.84
N SER A 205 1.11 5.27 13.55
CA SER A 205 1.71 6.17 12.56
C SER A 205 1.38 7.63 12.90
N GLN A 206 0.13 7.96 13.24
CA GLN A 206 -0.29 9.31 13.58
C GLN A 206 0.50 9.87 14.78
N ALA A 207 0.73 9.06 15.82
CA ALA A 207 1.56 9.45 16.96
C ALA A 207 3.01 9.75 16.54
N ILE A 208 3.59 8.96 15.63
CA ILE A 208 4.94 9.22 15.08
C ILE A 208 4.95 10.51 14.25
N PHE A 209 3.93 10.77 13.43
CA PHE A 209 3.81 12.02 12.68
C PHE A 209 3.66 13.25 13.59
N ASP A 210 2.92 13.14 14.69
CA ASP A 210 2.79 14.23 15.67
C ASP A 210 4.13 14.54 16.35
N LYS A 211 4.91 13.49 16.65
CA LYS A 211 6.24 13.61 17.25
C LYS A 211 7.27 14.25 16.31
N HIS A 212 7.31 13.86 15.04
CA HIS A 212 8.41 14.21 14.12
C HIS A 212 8.06 15.28 13.09
N CYS A 213 6.77 15.52 12.83
CA CYS A 213 6.31 16.33 11.69
C CYS A 213 5.34 17.45 12.13
N SER A 214 5.37 17.83 13.41
CA SER A 214 4.52 18.89 14.01
C SER A 214 3.02 18.72 13.69
N GLY A 215 2.54 17.49 13.58
CA GLY A 215 1.14 17.20 13.25
C GLY A 215 0.80 17.25 11.76
N ASN A 216 1.75 17.51 10.86
CA ASN A 216 1.51 17.36 9.42
C ASN A 216 1.25 15.89 9.06
N ARG A 217 0.61 15.66 7.91
CA ARG A 217 0.32 14.33 7.36
C ARG A 217 0.78 14.22 5.91
N PHE A 218 1.11 13.00 5.49
CA PHE A 218 1.33 12.69 4.08
C PHE A 218 0.01 12.33 3.41
N TYR A 219 -0.26 12.99 2.28
CA TYR A 219 -1.47 12.76 1.51
C TYR A 219 -1.11 12.06 0.21
N PHE A 220 -1.92 11.08 -0.14
CA PHE A 220 -1.83 10.33 -1.38
C PHE A 220 -3.23 10.19 -1.98
N GLY A 221 -3.28 10.07 -3.29
CA GLY A 221 -4.52 10.01 -4.03
C GLY A 221 -4.35 9.20 -5.29
N ARG A 222 -5.47 8.75 -5.84
CA ARG A 222 -5.50 8.01 -7.09
C ARG A 222 -5.98 8.91 -8.21
N TYR A 223 -5.22 8.90 -9.30
CA TYR A 223 -5.64 9.50 -10.55
C TYR A 223 -5.95 8.40 -11.57
N THR A 224 -7.19 8.35 -12.06
CA THR A 224 -7.63 7.43 -13.12
C THR A 224 -8.42 8.20 -14.17
N GLY A 225 -8.79 7.54 -15.28
CA GLY A 225 -9.71 8.12 -16.27
C GLY A 225 -11.10 8.49 -15.73
N LYS A 226 -11.47 8.05 -14.51
CA LYS A 226 -12.71 8.47 -13.82
C LYS A 226 -12.54 9.69 -12.92
N THR A 227 -11.31 10.14 -12.68
CA THR A 227 -11.06 11.29 -11.81
C THR A 227 -11.61 12.55 -12.50
N PRO A 228 -12.49 13.33 -11.85
CA PRO A 228 -13.04 14.55 -12.43
C PRO A 228 -11.94 15.51 -12.87
N VAL A 229 -12.14 16.16 -14.01
CA VAL A 229 -11.20 17.18 -14.51
C VAL A 229 -11.28 18.41 -13.60
N SER A 230 -10.14 19.01 -13.30
CA SER A 230 -10.11 20.27 -12.54
C SER A 230 -10.74 21.40 -13.36
N GLY A 231 -11.78 22.05 -12.84
CA GLY A 231 -12.48 23.16 -13.48
C GLY A 231 -13.75 23.57 -12.75
N ASP A 232 -14.34 24.69 -13.15
CA ASP A 232 -15.64 25.17 -12.67
C ASP A 232 -16.75 24.31 -13.30
N GLU A 233 -17.63 23.68 -12.49
CA GLU A 233 -18.73 22.85 -13.01
C GLU A 233 -19.68 23.62 -13.95
N SER A 234 -19.68 24.96 -13.87
CA SER A 234 -20.46 25.83 -14.77
C SER A 234 -20.02 25.74 -16.24
N LYS A 235 -18.82 25.22 -16.52
CA LYS A 235 -18.38 24.92 -17.87
C LYS A 235 -18.42 23.40 -18.07
N SER A 236 -19.61 22.91 -18.38
CA SER A 236 -19.80 21.59 -18.99
C SER A 236 -18.80 21.43 -20.15
N SER A 237 -17.78 20.59 -19.94
CA SER A 237 -16.96 20.10 -21.04
C SER A 237 -17.83 19.14 -21.84
N ARG A 238 -18.31 19.63 -22.98
CA ARG A 238 -18.88 18.79 -24.05
C ARG A 238 -17.85 17.82 -24.58
#